data_AF-A0A432YPC9-F1
#
_entry.id   AF-A0A432YPC9-F1
#
_cell.length_a   1.000
_cell.length_b   1.000
_cell.length_c   1.000
_cell.angle_alpha   90.00
_cell.angle_beta   90.00
_cell.angle_gamma   90.00
#
_symmetry.space_group_name_H-M   'P 1'
#
loop_
_entity.id
_entity.type
_entity.pdbx_description
1 polymer ?
#
loop_
_entity_poly.entity_id
_entity_poly.type
_entity_poly.pdbx_seq_one_letter_code
_entity_poly.pdbx_strand_id
1 'polypeptide(L)'
;MKLTQLALALTTVLALTACGGGSDSPDTTTPPDTGSGGGDNGGGDNTASGPTISGKVIDGYVKGATVFVDINGNGQLDDGEPNGESTDAGDYKLELTDIDESVEECITFAPIVVDVPVGAIDEDLGEVEEAYTMTLPPINEDAFDSANITPLTSILWETFQNDFALEDGNADPVLACEQLLNNNELISQFKDRMDQTLAKIVEDYNISQETIYSDFVDSGDTDAYNLAQKIVKGLKMSLAETKAITDESPNAVPLISYLKDGEDWVREEYIFTPASDTADGEWSDNARVSAKTQIVSDDFEQRFDVIYTYNRRSSFKTIGDASVEVAYFNETCNTADIFEYIANTDATETEKVEITNNDDSCIDIRSKRITVSHLTNQDQNLGESYTYTLRYDNDAGAFTQFDYMKDFQERKTELNIDSILADATSYEFSMSEEYDAATLLETFASVETRTRVMDGENLVDTQRVYTSPEGPTWRRKTTFPDGTSEVECKDIGETEWSECE
;
A
#
# COMPACT_ATOMS: atom_id res chain seq x y z
N MET A 1 -13.43 15.99 -4.83
CA MET A 1 -12.77 16.20 -3.51
C MET A 1 -11.44 16.91 -3.71
N LYS A 2 -10.88 17.51 -2.64
CA LYS A 2 -9.44 17.80 -2.57
C LYS A 2 -8.81 16.73 -1.68
N LEU A 3 -7.76 16.08 -2.16
CA LEU A 3 -7.00 15.12 -1.37
C LEU A 3 -6.27 15.85 -0.23
N THR A 4 -6.38 15.30 0.99
CA THR A 4 -5.72 15.81 2.18
C THR A 4 -4.25 15.40 2.20
N GLN A 5 -3.35 16.39 2.26
CA GLN A 5 -1.90 16.13 2.34
C GLN A 5 -1.55 15.53 3.71
N LEU A 6 -0.92 14.36 3.72
CA LEU A 6 -0.40 13.73 4.93
C LEU A 6 0.91 14.41 5.34
N ALA A 7 0.89 15.24 6.38
CA ALA A 7 2.06 16.00 6.82
C ALA A 7 2.96 15.15 7.74
N LEU A 8 4.01 14.54 7.17
CA LEU A 8 5.02 13.80 7.94
C LEU A 8 6.03 14.78 8.59
N ALA A 9 6.02 14.86 9.92
CA ALA A 9 6.90 15.75 10.68
C ALA A 9 8.25 15.07 11.00
N LEU A 10 9.31 15.43 10.27
CA LEU A 10 10.65 14.85 10.45
C LEU A 10 11.46 15.60 11.54
N THR A 11 11.48 15.08 12.77
CA THR A 11 12.21 15.67 13.91
C THR A 11 13.67 15.22 13.96
N THR A 12 14.57 16.04 13.39
CA THR A 12 16.03 15.82 13.46
C THR A 12 16.57 15.96 14.90
N VAL A 13 17.19 14.90 15.42
CA VAL A 13 18.00 14.95 16.65
C VAL A 13 19.48 14.70 16.33
N LEU A 14 20.28 15.77 16.33
CA LEU A 14 21.74 15.64 16.33
C LEU A 14 22.23 15.13 17.68
N ALA A 15 22.93 14.00 17.69
CA ALA A 15 23.73 13.53 18.82
C ALA A 15 25.20 13.34 18.39
N LEU A 16 26.02 14.38 18.55
CA LEU A 16 27.48 14.24 18.47
C LEU A 16 28.00 13.52 19.72
N THR A 17 28.52 12.31 19.59
CA THR A 17 29.32 11.66 20.65
C THR A 17 30.69 11.19 20.18
N ALA A 18 31.65 12.07 20.41
CA ALA A 18 33.06 11.83 20.75
C ALA A 18 33.76 10.54 20.28
N CYS A 19 34.74 10.72 19.39
CA CYS A 19 35.82 9.77 19.12
C CYS A 19 36.75 9.58 20.35
N GLY A 20 37.09 8.32 20.63
CA GLY A 20 38.21 7.92 21.50
C GLY A 20 38.13 6.43 21.87
N GLY A 21 39.19 5.62 21.79
CA GLY A 21 40.51 5.87 21.20
C GLY A 21 41.53 4.78 21.57
N GLY A 22 42.32 4.35 20.59
CA GLY A 22 43.67 3.77 20.75
C GLY A 22 43.86 2.41 21.44
N SER A 23 44.40 1.44 20.69
CA SER A 23 45.66 0.77 21.06
C SER A 23 46.25 0.05 19.85
N ASP A 24 47.57 0.05 19.70
CA ASP A 24 48.29 -0.44 18.52
C ASP A 24 49.57 -1.18 18.95
N SER A 25 50.14 -1.98 18.04
CA SER A 25 51.40 -2.75 18.13
C SER A 25 51.43 -4.01 19.01
N PRO A 26 52.36 -4.96 18.75
CA PRO A 26 52.99 -5.30 17.45
C PRO A 26 53.23 -6.82 17.24
N ASP A 27 53.49 -7.26 15.99
CA ASP A 27 54.63 -8.15 15.72
C ASP A 27 55.03 -8.27 14.22
N THR A 28 56.34 -8.04 13.97
CA THR A 28 57.33 -8.79 13.14
C THR A 28 56.95 -9.43 11.76
N THR A 29 57.82 -9.56 10.74
CA THR A 29 59.30 -9.35 10.64
C THR A 29 59.79 -9.15 9.18
N THR A 30 60.65 -8.14 8.96
CA THR A 30 61.80 -8.05 8.02
C THR A 30 61.70 -8.27 6.48
N PRO A 31 62.35 -7.41 5.66
CA PRO A 31 62.54 -7.55 4.20
C PRO A 31 63.88 -8.27 3.85
N PRO A 32 64.24 -8.51 2.57
CA PRO A 32 64.87 -7.48 1.70
C PRO A 32 64.37 -7.58 0.22
N ASP A 33 64.88 -6.89 -0.82
CA ASP A 33 66.04 -6.01 -1.00
C ASP A 33 65.75 -4.91 -2.07
N THR A 34 66.79 -4.38 -2.74
CA THR A 34 66.88 -3.24 -3.66
C THR A 34 66.72 -3.55 -5.15
N GLY A 35 66.18 -2.57 -5.90
CA GLY A 35 66.25 -2.51 -7.37
C GLY A 35 65.97 -1.09 -7.88
N SER A 36 67.03 -0.31 -8.18
CA SER A 36 66.93 1.09 -8.61
C SER A 36 67.08 1.23 -10.13
N GLY A 37 66.25 2.04 -10.79
CA GLY A 37 66.43 2.36 -12.20
C GLY A 37 65.37 3.25 -12.85
N GLY A 38 65.75 4.50 -13.13
CA GLY A 38 65.24 5.30 -14.27
C GLY A 38 63.79 5.80 -14.20
N GLY A 39 63.63 7.10 -13.97
CA GLY A 39 62.40 7.78 -14.38
C GLY A 39 62.44 8.10 -15.87
N ASP A 40 61.28 8.08 -16.53
CA ASP A 40 61.07 8.76 -17.80
C ASP A 40 59.67 9.39 -17.82
N ASN A 41 59.55 10.56 -18.46
CA ASN A 41 58.29 11.32 -18.46
C ASN A 41 57.30 10.75 -19.49
N GLY A 42 56.34 9.96 -19.03
CA GLY A 42 55.13 9.64 -19.79
C GLY A 42 53.97 10.52 -19.32
N GLY A 43 53.52 11.45 -20.16
CA GLY A 43 52.28 12.17 -19.92
C GLY A 43 51.10 11.23 -20.06
N GLY A 44 50.62 10.68 -18.94
CA GLY A 44 49.31 10.05 -18.86
C GLY A 44 48.26 11.14 -18.87
N ASP A 45 47.35 11.06 -19.84
CA ASP A 45 46.18 11.90 -19.92
C ASP A 45 45.32 11.65 -18.68
N ASN A 46 45.09 12.67 -17.85
CA ASN A 46 44.09 12.60 -16.79
C ASN A 46 42.73 12.87 -17.44
N THR A 47 42.26 11.93 -18.26
CA THR A 47 40.82 11.77 -18.49
C THR A 47 40.22 11.47 -17.13
N ALA A 48 39.56 12.45 -16.53
CA ALA A 48 38.73 12.22 -15.37
C ALA A 48 37.66 11.21 -15.77
N SER A 49 37.69 10.02 -15.17
CA SER A 49 36.56 9.10 -15.28
C SER A 49 35.38 9.83 -14.64
N GLY A 50 34.34 10.10 -15.42
CA GLY A 50 33.08 10.58 -14.89
C GLY A 50 32.45 9.53 -13.97
N PRO A 51 31.32 9.86 -13.31
CA PRO A 51 30.49 8.83 -12.69
C PRO A 51 30.01 7.84 -13.77
N THR A 52 29.71 6.62 -13.36
CA THR A 52 29.36 5.54 -14.30
C THR A 52 28.27 4.66 -13.71
N ILE A 53 27.34 4.24 -14.55
CA ILE A 53 26.31 3.27 -14.18
C ILE A 53 26.72 1.91 -14.76
N SER A 54 26.67 0.86 -13.97
CA SER A 54 26.97 -0.51 -14.39
C SER A 54 26.09 -1.52 -13.68
N GLY A 55 25.83 -2.62 -14.36
CA GLY A 55 25.05 -3.73 -13.84
C GLY A 55 24.92 -4.80 -14.91
N LYS A 56 23.86 -5.59 -14.80
CA LYS A 56 23.56 -6.69 -15.72
C LYS A 56 22.18 -6.59 -16.33
N VAL A 57 22.03 -7.09 -17.56
CA VAL A 57 20.74 -7.34 -18.21
C VAL A 57 20.37 -8.81 -18.01
N ILE A 58 19.27 -9.09 -17.31
CA ILE A 58 18.95 -10.43 -16.78
C ILE A 58 17.48 -10.83 -17.08
N ASP A 59 17.28 -11.60 -18.14
CA ASP A 59 16.06 -12.39 -18.45
C ASP A 59 16.43 -13.89 -18.68
N GLY A 60 17.53 -14.31 -18.04
CA GLY A 60 18.62 -15.03 -18.72
C GLY A 60 19.68 -13.98 -19.12
N TYR A 61 20.98 -14.24 -18.98
CA TYR A 61 21.96 -13.16 -19.22
C TYR A 61 21.91 -12.71 -20.69
N VAL A 62 21.55 -11.45 -20.93
CA VAL A 62 21.29 -10.95 -22.29
C VAL A 62 22.51 -10.21 -22.83
N LYS A 63 23.05 -10.70 -23.94
CA LYS A 63 24.16 -10.11 -24.68
C LYS A 63 23.71 -9.44 -25.98
N GLY A 64 24.22 -8.25 -26.25
CA GLY A 64 23.95 -7.49 -27.49
C GLY A 64 22.66 -6.67 -27.45
N ALA A 65 22.19 -6.34 -26.24
CA ALA A 65 21.13 -5.36 -26.03
C ALA A 65 21.72 -3.96 -25.87
N THR A 66 20.96 -2.92 -26.26
CA THR A 66 21.35 -1.52 -26.05
C THR A 66 20.79 -1.04 -24.72
N VAL A 67 21.63 -0.52 -23.85
CA VAL A 67 21.24 0.01 -22.53
C VAL A 67 21.43 1.52 -22.53
N PHE A 68 20.44 2.28 -22.03
CA PHE A 68 20.51 3.74 -21.99
C PHE A 68 19.74 4.36 -20.82
N VAL A 69 20.10 5.59 -20.44
CA VAL A 69 19.35 6.38 -19.47
C VAL A 69 18.29 7.20 -20.21
N ASP A 70 17.02 6.90 -20.00
CA ASP A 70 15.89 7.59 -20.62
C ASP A 70 15.60 8.88 -19.84
N ILE A 71 16.36 9.93 -20.18
CA ILE A 71 16.36 11.24 -19.49
C ILE A 71 15.02 11.93 -19.69
N ASN A 72 14.40 11.73 -20.86
CA ASN A 72 13.17 12.42 -21.22
C ASN A 72 11.89 11.61 -20.90
N GLY A 73 12.02 10.33 -20.54
CA GLY A 73 10.95 9.45 -20.06
C GLY A 73 10.08 8.84 -21.17
N ASN A 74 10.56 8.78 -22.41
CA ASN A 74 9.78 8.35 -23.58
C ASN A 74 10.01 6.88 -24.00
N GLY A 75 10.91 6.17 -23.32
CA GLY A 75 11.27 4.77 -23.57
C GLY A 75 12.06 4.51 -24.86
N GLN A 76 12.70 5.51 -25.47
CA GLN A 76 13.48 5.40 -26.71
C GLN A 76 14.81 6.15 -26.58
N LEU A 77 15.89 5.54 -27.08
CA LEU A 77 17.23 6.16 -27.06
C LEU A 77 17.26 7.41 -27.96
N ASP A 78 17.41 8.58 -27.33
CA ASP A 78 17.48 9.89 -27.99
C ASP A 78 18.91 10.48 -28.09
N ASP A 79 19.06 11.48 -28.96
CA ASP A 79 20.32 12.22 -29.18
C ASP A 79 20.76 12.96 -27.90
N GLY A 80 21.75 12.40 -27.19
CA GLY A 80 22.35 12.98 -25.98
C GLY A 80 22.24 12.11 -24.73
N GLU A 81 21.54 10.98 -24.81
CA GLU A 81 21.36 10.07 -23.68
C GLU A 81 22.56 9.11 -23.50
N PRO A 82 23.11 8.95 -22.28
CA PRO A 82 24.16 7.99 -21.99
C PRO A 82 23.72 6.56 -22.34
N ASN A 83 24.50 5.87 -23.16
CA ASN A 83 24.17 4.54 -23.66
C ASN A 83 25.40 3.63 -23.80
N GLY A 84 25.15 2.33 -23.90
CA GLY A 84 26.14 1.27 -24.09
C GLY A 84 25.51 -0.03 -24.57
N GLU A 85 26.32 -1.07 -24.77
CA GLU A 85 25.86 -2.42 -25.16
C GLU A 85 26.09 -3.42 -24.01
N SER A 86 25.16 -4.35 -23.81
CA SER A 86 25.35 -5.50 -22.91
C SER A 86 26.28 -6.55 -23.52
N THR A 87 27.13 -7.14 -22.69
CA THR A 87 28.22 -8.03 -23.13
C THR A 87 28.04 -9.48 -22.63
N ASP A 88 29.12 -10.26 -22.51
CA ASP A 88 29.03 -11.63 -21.97
C ASP A 88 28.51 -11.58 -20.51
N ALA A 89 27.74 -12.59 -20.06
CA ALA A 89 27.10 -12.60 -18.73
C ALA A 89 26.26 -11.34 -18.41
N GLY A 90 25.70 -10.69 -19.44
CA GLY A 90 24.79 -9.55 -19.33
C GLY A 90 25.45 -8.22 -18.92
N ASP A 91 26.76 -8.17 -18.71
CA ASP A 91 27.47 -7.01 -18.16
C ASP A 91 27.37 -5.79 -19.09
N TYR A 92 26.92 -4.65 -18.55
CA TYR A 92 26.90 -3.36 -19.25
C TYR A 92 27.56 -2.24 -18.42
N LYS A 93 27.98 -1.16 -19.10
CA LYS A 93 28.48 0.05 -18.47
C LYS A 93 28.12 1.29 -19.28
N LEU A 94 27.60 2.31 -18.62
CA LEU A 94 27.31 3.65 -19.15
C LEU A 94 28.32 4.65 -18.57
N GLU A 95 29.02 5.37 -19.43
CA GLU A 95 29.93 6.45 -19.03
C GLU A 95 29.14 7.78 -19.03
N LEU A 96 29.11 8.50 -17.91
CA LEU A 96 28.40 9.78 -17.80
C LEU A 96 29.32 10.97 -18.13
N THR A 97 30.25 10.80 -19.08
CA THR A 97 31.35 11.77 -19.31
C THR A 97 30.97 13.00 -20.13
N ASP A 98 29.87 12.93 -20.88
CA ASP A 98 29.45 13.95 -21.84
C ASP A 98 28.00 14.45 -21.59
N ILE A 99 27.47 14.25 -20.37
CA ILE A 99 26.15 14.77 -19.97
C ILE A 99 26.19 16.30 -19.71
N ASP A 100 25.04 16.96 -19.90
CA ASP A 100 24.87 18.36 -19.50
C ASP A 100 24.85 18.47 -17.96
N GLU A 101 25.33 19.59 -17.41
CA GLU A 101 25.32 19.88 -15.96
C GLU A 101 23.87 19.85 -15.41
N SER A 102 22.87 20.20 -16.23
CA SER A 102 21.46 20.10 -15.85
C SER A 102 20.88 18.67 -15.89
N VAL A 103 21.57 17.72 -16.52
CA VAL A 103 21.21 16.29 -16.51
C VAL A 103 21.85 15.59 -15.32
N GLU A 104 23.08 15.95 -14.95
CA GLU A 104 23.79 15.40 -13.79
C GLU A 104 22.97 15.53 -12.49
N GLU A 105 22.30 16.68 -12.28
CA GLU A 105 21.45 16.92 -11.10
C GLU A 105 20.21 16.01 -11.01
N CYS A 106 19.75 15.39 -12.11
CA CYS A 106 18.50 14.62 -12.15
C CYS A 106 18.61 13.17 -12.64
N ILE A 107 19.82 12.70 -12.97
CA ILE A 107 20.00 11.36 -13.53
C ILE A 107 19.52 10.23 -12.59
N THR A 108 19.47 10.49 -11.27
CA THR A 108 18.87 9.62 -10.23
C THR A 108 17.34 9.53 -10.28
N PHE A 109 16.68 10.31 -11.14
CA PHE A 109 15.24 10.29 -11.40
C PHE A 109 14.89 9.79 -12.80
N ALA A 110 15.88 9.51 -13.65
CA ALA A 110 15.67 8.93 -14.97
C ALA A 110 15.69 7.38 -14.88
N PRO A 111 14.75 6.66 -15.50
CA PRO A 111 14.82 5.21 -15.60
C PRO A 111 15.94 4.79 -16.57
N ILE A 112 16.44 3.57 -16.39
CA ILE A 112 17.43 2.96 -17.29
C ILE A 112 16.70 1.91 -18.14
N VAL A 113 16.70 2.10 -19.45
CA VAL A 113 15.97 1.27 -20.42
C VAL A 113 16.95 0.36 -21.16
N VAL A 114 16.49 -0.84 -21.49
CA VAL A 114 17.21 -1.81 -22.31
C VAL A 114 16.35 -2.16 -23.52
N ASP A 115 16.86 -1.88 -24.71
CA ASP A 115 16.33 -2.39 -25.97
C ASP A 115 17.00 -3.73 -26.30
N VAL A 116 16.26 -4.83 -26.28
CA VAL A 116 16.74 -6.16 -26.67
C VAL A 116 16.33 -6.45 -28.12
N PRO A 117 17.25 -6.37 -29.10
CA PRO A 117 16.93 -6.59 -30.51
C PRO A 117 16.85 -8.08 -30.88
N VAL A 118 16.17 -8.37 -31.98
CA VAL A 118 16.26 -9.70 -32.65
C VAL A 118 17.71 -9.99 -33.01
N GLY A 119 18.21 -11.16 -32.60
CA GLY A 119 19.61 -11.56 -32.77
C GLY A 119 20.53 -11.22 -31.59
N ALA A 120 20.01 -10.60 -30.52
CA ALA A 120 20.64 -10.68 -29.20
C ALA A 120 20.68 -12.14 -28.71
N ILE A 121 21.57 -12.43 -27.77
CA ILE A 121 21.70 -13.78 -27.18
C ILE A 121 21.30 -13.73 -25.72
N ASP A 122 20.26 -14.46 -25.39
CA ASP A 122 19.92 -14.85 -24.03
C ASP A 122 20.65 -16.15 -23.67
N GLU A 123 21.33 -16.21 -22.52
CA GLU A 123 22.12 -17.38 -22.13
C GLU A 123 21.26 -18.62 -21.76
N ASP A 124 19.98 -18.46 -21.39
CA ASP A 124 19.06 -19.55 -21.05
C ASP A 124 18.22 -20.01 -22.26
N LEU A 125 17.73 -19.07 -23.07
CA LEU A 125 16.80 -19.30 -24.19
C LEU A 125 17.47 -19.34 -25.57
N GLY A 126 18.64 -18.71 -25.74
CA GLY A 126 19.39 -18.66 -27.01
C GLY A 126 19.18 -17.37 -27.80
N GLU A 127 19.07 -17.46 -29.12
CA GLU A 127 18.89 -16.27 -29.98
C GLU A 127 17.49 -15.67 -29.81
N VAL A 128 17.41 -14.38 -29.51
CA VAL A 128 16.16 -13.65 -29.32
C VAL A 128 15.42 -13.52 -30.66
N GLU A 129 14.25 -14.16 -30.77
CA GLU A 129 13.43 -14.17 -32.01
C GLU A 129 12.46 -12.97 -32.12
N GLU A 130 12.04 -12.38 -31.00
CA GLU A 130 11.15 -11.21 -30.94
C GLU A 130 11.80 -10.12 -30.07
N ALA A 131 11.89 -8.89 -30.57
CA ALA A 131 12.48 -7.78 -29.82
C ALA A 131 11.55 -7.29 -28.70
N TYR A 132 12.14 -6.94 -27.56
CA TYR A 132 11.42 -6.47 -26.37
C TYR A 132 12.25 -5.42 -25.63
N THR A 133 11.63 -4.75 -24.66
CA THR A 133 12.31 -3.81 -23.77
C THR A 133 12.23 -4.24 -22.32
N MET A 134 13.22 -3.82 -21.54
CA MET A 134 13.22 -3.90 -20.08
C MET A 134 13.57 -2.54 -19.48
N THR A 135 13.20 -2.31 -18.23
CA THR A 135 13.44 -1.04 -17.56
C THR A 135 13.82 -1.26 -16.10
N LEU A 136 14.75 -0.47 -15.61
CA LEU A 136 15.06 -0.30 -14.20
C LEU A 136 14.50 1.07 -13.78
N PRO A 137 13.57 1.13 -12.80
CA PRO A 137 13.14 2.38 -12.20
C PRO A 137 14.33 3.24 -11.75
N PRO A 138 14.14 4.56 -11.57
CA PRO A 138 15.20 5.42 -11.07
C PRO A 138 15.78 4.93 -9.74
N ILE A 139 17.10 4.82 -9.69
CA ILE A 139 17.86 4.37 -8.52
C ILE A 139 18.74 5.48 -7.95
N ASN A 140 19.09 5.37 -6.67
CA ASN A 140 20.04 6.28 -6.02
C ASN A 140 21.48 6.02 -6.50
N GLU A 141 22.35 7.04 -6.39
CA GLU A 141 23.76 6.98 -6.84
C GLU A 141 24.56 5.85 -6.20
N ASP A 142 24.23 5.45 -4.97
CA ASP A 142 24.90 4.38 -4.24
C ASP A 142 24.58 2.97 -4.77
N ALA A 143 23.59 2.84 -5.66
CA ALA A 143 23.27 1.61 -6.39
C ALA A 143 23.75 1.63 -7.86
N PHE A 144 24.43 2.69 -8.31
CA PHE A 144 24.86 2.81 -9.72
C PHE A 144 25.88 1.75 -10.15
N ASP A 145 26.60 1.10 -9.23
CA ASP A 145 27.53 0.01 -9.54
C ASP A 145 26.87 -1.38 -9.60
N SER A 146 25.59 -1.46 -9.25
CA SER A 146 24.80 -2.68 -9.05
C SER A 146 23.40 -2.55 -9.70
N ALA A 147 23.31 -1.77 -10.77
CA ALA A 147 22.10 -1.39 -11.49
C ALA A 147 21.56 -2.53 -12.39
N ASN A 148 21.14 -3.64 -11.80
CA ASN A 148 20.62 -4.79 -12.54
C ASN A 148 19.23 -4.52 -13.13
N ILE A 149 19.04 -4.90 -14.38
CA ILE A 149 17.82 -4.66 -15.16
C ILE A 149 17.19 -5.99 -15.48
N THR A 150 15.97 -6.20 -15.00
CA THR A 150 15.30 -7.51 -15.02
C THR A 150 13.81 -7.38 -15.39
N PRO A 151 13.12 -8.49 -15.70
CA PRO A 151 11.67 -8.48 -15.87
C PRO A 151 10.93 -8.01 -14.60
N LEU A 152 11.48 -8.21 -13.38
CA LEU A 152 10.88 -7.71 -12.14
C LEU A 152 10.99 -6.18 -12.04
N THR A 153 12.17 -5.60 -12.33
CA THR A 153 12.34 -4.13 -12.29
C THR A 153 11.47 -3.46 -13.35
N SER A 154 11.34 -4.09 -14.52
CA SER A 154 10.51 -3.60 -15.63
C SER A 154 9.05 -3.52 -15.24
N ILE A 155 8.58 -4.49 -14.46
CA ILE A 155 7.21 -4.56 -13.99
C ILE A 155 6.94 -3.64 -12.80
N LEU A 156 7.91 -3.43 -11.91
CA LEU A 156 7.82 -2.36 -10.91
C LEU A 156 7.63 -1.00 -11.58
N TRP A 157 8.38 -0.72 -12.65
CA TRP A 157 8.21 0.49 -13.46
C TRP A 157 6.84 0.57 -14.13
N GLU A 158 6.39 -0.49 -14.80
CA GLU A 158 5.08 -0.54 -15.47
C GLU A 158 3.92 -0.37 -14.47
N THR A 159 4.01 -0.97 -13.28
CA THR A 159 3.00 -0.84 -12.22
C THR A 159 2.95 0.61 -11.70
N PHE A 160 4.09 1.19 -11.39
CA PHE A 160 4.21 2.58 -10.95
C PHE A 160 3.60 3.57 -11.98
N GLN A 161 3.90 3.38 -13.27
CA GLN A 161 3.34 4.23 -14.34
C GLN A 161 1.82 4.11 -14.46
N ASN A 162 1.27 2.89 -14.35
CA ASN A 162 -0.17 2.65 -14.43
C ASN A 162 -0.93 3.22 -13.22
N ASP A 163 -0.41 3.07 -12.01
CA ASP A 163 -1.01 3.65 -10.80
C ASP A 163 -1.06 5.19 -10.89
N PHE A 164 0.02 5.83 -11.36
CA PHE A 164 0.08 7.29 -11.50
C PHE A 164 -0.91 7.83 -12.57
N ALA A 165 -1.08 7.12 -13.68
CA ALA A 165 -1.96 7.53 -14.78
C ALA A 165 -3.44 7.68 -14.37
N LEU A 166 -3.84 7.09 -13.24
CA LEU A 166 -5.22 7.10 -12.73
C LEU A 166 -5.53 8.26 -11.78
N GLU A 167 -4.55 8.82 -11.07
CA GLU A 167 -4.83 9.77 -9.97
C GLU A 167 -5.00 11.23 -10.41
N ASP A 168 -4.17 11.74 -11.33
CA ASP A 168 -4.08 13.19 -11.57
C ASP A 168 -4.83 13.69 -12.82
N GLY A 169 -5.42 12.79 -13.63
CA GLY A 169 -6.03 13.14 -14.92
C GLY A 169 -5.04 13.75 -15.93
N ASN A 170 -3.75 13.65 -15.62
CA ASN A 170 -2.63 14.17 -16.38
C ASN A 170 -2.07 13.01 -17.19
N ALA A 171 -2.34 13.00 -18.50
CA ALA A 171 -2.20 11.82 -19.37
C ALA A 171 -0.75 11.47 -19.76
N ASP A 172 0.24 11.94 -18.99
CA ASP A 172 1.67 11.67 -19.16
C ASP A 172 2.34 11.65 -17.77
N PRO A 173 2.61 10.46 -17.19
CA PRO A 173 3.65 10.27 -16.18
C PRO A 173 5.05 10.21 -16.82
N VAL A 174 5.26 10.90 -17.95
CA VAL A 174 6.57 11.08 -18.59
C VAL A 174 7.38 12.04 -17.73
N LEU A 175 7.99 11.45 -16.71
CA LEU A 175 8.82 12.06 -15.67
C LEU A 175 10.18 12.43 -16.24
N ALA A 176 10.18 13.31 -17.25
CA ALA A 176 11.39 13.89 -17.80
C ALA A 176 12.20 14.51 -16.65
N CYS A 177 13.47 14.13 -16.58
CA CYS A 177 14.50 14.55 -15.62
C CYS A 177 14.41 16.06 -15.30
N GLU A 178 14.27 16.89 -16.35
CA GLU A 178 14.16 18.36 -16.26
C GLU A 178 12.89 18.87 -15.56
N GLN A 179 11.76 18.17 -15.65
CA GLN A 179 10.49 18.59 -15.04
C GLN A 179 10.52 18.42 -13.52
N LEU A 180 11.17 17.36 -13.03
CA LEU A 180 11.31 17.08 -11.60
C LEU A 180 12.21 18.11 -10.90
N LEU A 181 13.37 18.46 -11.47
CA LEU A 181 14.31 19.44 -10.88
C LEU A 181 13.67 20.78 -10.52
N ASN A 182 12.69 21.21 -11.30
CA ASN A 182 12.02 22.49 -11.11
C ASN A 182 10.89 22.43 -10.06
N ASN A 183 10.61 21.26 -9.47
CA ASN A 183 9.53 21.07 -8.51
C ASN A 183 9.82 20.00 -7.43
N ASN A 184 10.41 20.44 -6.32
CA ASN A 184 10.69 19.61 -5.13
C ASN A 184 9.45 18.88 -4.56
N GLU A 185 8.24 19.41 -4.75
CA GLU A 185 7.01 18.74 -4.28
C GLU A 185 6.70 17.51 -5.15
N LEU A 186 6.90 17.60 -6.47
CA LEU A 186 6.79 16.45 -7.38
C LEU A 186 7.90 15.42 -7.14
N ILE A 187 9.12 15.84 -6.80
CA ILE A 187 10.21 14.92 -6.40
C ILE A 187 9.82 14.10 -5.17
N SER A 188 9.22 14.73 -4.14
CA SER A 188 8.75 13.99 -2.96
C SER A 188 7.65 13.02 -3.35
N GLN A 189 6.60 13.50 -4.02
CA GLN A 189 5.47 12.66 -4.44
C GLN A 189 5.89 11.49 -5.33
N PHE A 190 6.86 11.68 -6.23
CA PHE A 190 7.42 10.62 -7.05
C PHE A 190 8.07 9.53 -6.19
N LYS A 191 8.94 9.92 -5.24
CA LYS A 191 9.59 8.98 -4.31
C LYS A 191 8.59 8.28 -3.41
N ASP A 192 7.68 9.04 -2.79
CA ASP A 192 6.65 8.51 -1.90
C ASP A 192 5.75 7.47 -2.62
N ARG A 193 5.39 7.72 -3.89
CA ARG A 193 4.61 6.76 -4.72
C ARG A 193 5.45 5.55 -5.16
N MET A 194 6.73 5.73 -5.52
CA MET A 194 7.61 4.61 -5.88
C MET A 194 7.84 3.67 -4.68
N ASP A 195 8.09 4.22 -3.50
CA ASP A 195 8.24 3.46 -2.25
C ASP A 195 6.93 2.71 -1.89
N GLN A 196 5.76 3.30 -2.16
CA GLN A 196 4.46 2.64 -2.01
C GLN A 196 4.25 1.50 -3.01
N THR A 197 4.55 1.69 -4.30
CA THR A 197 4.47 0.62 -5.32
C THR A 197 5.40 -0.53 -4.96
N LEU A 198 6.62 -0.23 -4.52
CA LEU A 198 7.60 -1.22 -4.09
C LEU A 198 7.12 -1.99 -2.84
N ALA A 199 6.65 -1.29 -1.81
CA ALA A 199 6.08 -1.91 -0.62
C ALA A 199 4.89 -2.83 -0.95
N LYS A 200 4.03 -2.41 -1.89
CA LYS A 200 2.91 -3.21 -2.38
C LYS A 200 3.35 -4.49 -3.09
N ILE A 201 4.37 -4.44 -3.96
CA ILE A 201 4.90 -5.65 -4.61
C ILE A 201 5.57 -6.59 -3.59
N VAL A 202 6.28 -6.03 -2.60
CA VAL A 202 6.86 -6.81 -1.49
C VAL A 202 5.77 -7.54 -0.69
N GLU A 203 4.65 -6.86 -0.39
CA GLU A 203 3.50 -7.42 0.33
C GLU A 203 2.73 -8.47 -0.50
N ASP A 204 2.27 -8.12 -1.71
CA ASP A 204 1.44 -8.97 -2.57
C ASP A 204 2.14 -10.28 -2.99
N TYR A 205 3.48 -10.28 -3.09
CA TYR A 205 4.26 -11.41 -3.62
C TYR A 205 5.25 -12.03 -2.63
N ASN A 206 5.37 -11.49 -1.41
CA ASN A 206 6.32 -11.94 -0.38
C ASN A 206 7.76 -12.08 -0.91
N ILE A 207 8.18 -11.09 -1.72
CA ILE A 207 9.51 -10.99 -2.33
C ILE A 207 10.25 -9.81 -1.69
N SER A 208 11.54 -9.96 -1.37
CA SER A 208 12.28 -8.85 -0.76
C SER A 208 12.65 -7.77 -1.79
N GLN A 209 12.78 -6.52 -1.36
CA GLN A 209 13.32 -5.43 -2.19
C GLN A 209 14.71 -5.78 -2.76
N GLU A 210 15.58 -6.41 -1.96
CA GLU A 210 16.89 -6.90 -2.42
C GLU A 210 16.71 -7.87 -3.59
N THR A 211 15.76 -8.81 -3.50
CA THR A 211 15.47 -9.78 -4.56
C THR A 211 14.99 -9.11 -5.86
N ILE A 212 14.17 -8.05 -5.78
CA ILE A 212 13.67 -7.31 -6.95
C ILE A 212 14.81 -6.71 -7.80
N TYR A 213 15.87 -6.21 -7.14
CA TYR A 213 17.05 -5.62 -7.79
C TYR A 213 18.25 -6.59 -7.89
N SER A 214 18.11 -7.83 -7.40
CA SER A 214 19.20 -8.81 -7.34
C SER A 214 19.53 -9.42 -8.70
N ASP A 215 20.78 -9.90 -8.81
CA ASP A 215 21.13 -10.92 -9.81
C ASP A 215 20.63 -12.29 -9.32
N PHE A 216 19.38 -12.61 -9.70
CA PHE A 216 18.77 -13.90 -9.34
C PHE A 216 19.43 -15.08 -10.07
N VAL A 217 20.21 -14.86 -11.15
CA VAL A 217 20.90 -15.93 -11.90
C VAL A 217 22.18 -16.35 -11.19
N ASP A 218 23.04 -15.41 -10.77
CA ASP A 218 24.28 -15.71 -10.03
C ASP A 218 24.02 -16.39 -8.67
N SER A 219 22.86 -16.09 -8.05
CA SER A 219 22.45 -16.72 -6.80
C SER A 219 22.39 -18.25 -6.85
N GLY A 220 22.14 -18.83 -8.04
CA GLY A 220 21.87 -20.25 -8.23
C GLY A 220 20.56 -20.75 -7.60
N ASP A 221 19.73 -19.85 -7.05
CA ASP A 221 18.42 -20.18 -6.47
C ASP A 221 17.37 -20.29 -7.58
N THR A 222 17.24 -21.52 -8.10
CA THR A 222 16.24 -21.83 -9.13
C THR A 222 14.81 -21.66 -8.64
N ASP A 223 14.54 -21.74 -7.34
CA ASP A 223 13.18 -21.57 -6.82
C ASP A 223 12.81 -20.08 -6.78
N ALA A 224 13.75 -19.21 -6.37
CA ALA A 224 13.62 -17.76 -6.49
C ALA A 224 13.50 -17.28 -7.95
N TYR A 225 14.31 -17.81 -8.87
CA TYR A 225 14.21 -17.55 -10.32
C TYR A 225 12.80 -17.88 -10.84
N ASN A 226 12.31 -19.10 -10.56
CA ASN A 226 11.00 -19.55 -11.03
C ASN A 226 9.85 -18.76 -10.40
N LEU A 227 10.01 -18.32 -9.14
CA LEU A 227 9.06 -17.43 -8.47
C LEU A 227 9.04 -16.05 -9.13
N ALA A 228 10.20 -15.43 -9.37
CA ALA A 228 10.33 -14.14 -10.06
C ALA A 228 9.63 -14.16 -11.43
N GLN A 229 9.88 -15.18 -12.25
CA GLN A 229 9.24 -15.36 -13.55
C GLN A 229 7.71 -15.52 -13.45
N LYS A 230 7.21 -16.20 -12.40
CA LYS A 230 5.75 -16.26 -12.12
C LYS A 230 5.18 -14.92 -11.68
N ILE A 231 5.85 -14.20 -10.78
CA ILE A 231 5.43 -12.86 -10.32
C ILE A 231 5.28 -11.91 -11.52
N VAL A 232 6.27 -11.89 -12.41
CA VAL A 232 6.26 -11.11 -13.66
C VAL A 232 5.09 -11.49 -14.56
N LYS A 233 4.82 -12.78 -14.77
CA LYS A 233 3.65 -13.23 -15.55
C LYS A 233 2.33 -12.76 -14.91
N GLY A 234 2.23 -12.86 -13.58
CA GLY A 234 1.03 -12.49 -12.81
C GLY A 234 0.75 -11.00 -12.91
N LEU A 235 1.77 -10.16 -12.75
CA LEU A 235 1.67 -8.71 -12.87
C LEU A 235 1.33 -8.26 -14.30
N LYS A 236 1.95 -8.84 -15.34
CA LYS A 236 1.55 -8.58 -16.74
C LYS A 236 0.07 -8.89 -17.00
N MET A 237 -0.43 -9.99 -16.43
CA MET A 237 -1.86 -10.35 -16.53
C MET A 237 -2.77 -9.44 -15.69
N SER A 238 -2.31 -9.03 -14.51
CA SER A 238 -2.99 -8.07 -13.63
C SER A 238 -3.23 -6.74 -14.34
N LEU A 239 -2.19 -6.16 -14.95
CA LEU A 239 -2.26 -4.90 -15.70
C LEU A 239 -3.13 -5.04 -16.95
N ALA A 240 -2.94 -6.10 -17.74
CA ALA A 240 -3.72 -6.34 -18.96
C ALA A 240 -5.23 -6.52 -18.69
N GLU A 241 -5.61 -7.29 -17.65
CA GLU A 241 -7.02 -7.46 -17.29
C GLU A 241 -7.62 -6.21 -16.64
N THR A 242 -6.86 -5.51 -15.79
CA THR A 242 -7.29 -4.22 -15.21
C THR A 242 -7.59 -3.22 -16.32
N LYS A 243 -6.68 -3.05 -17.29
CA LYS A 243 -6.89 -2.19 -18.45
C LYS A 243 -8.10 -2.61 -19.28
N ALA A 244 -8.28 -3.91 -19.55
CA ALA A 244 -9.42 -4.39 -20.33
C ALA A 244 -10.76 -4.04 -19.65
N ILE A 245 -10.86 -4.16 -18.33
CA ILE A 245 -12.07 -3.81 -17.56
C ILE A 245 -12.29 -2.28 -17.54
N THR A 246 -11.22 -1.48 -17.40
CA THR A 246 -11.31 -0.01 -17.50
C THR A 246 -11.78 0.44 -18.89
N ASP A 247 -11.27 -0.15 -19.97
CA ASP A 247 -11.67 0.16 -21.34
C ASP A 247 -13.14 -0.24 -21.62
N GLU A 248 -13.63 -1.32 -21.01
CA GLU A 248 -15.05 -1.73 -21.08
C GLU A 248 -15.98 -0.90 -20.17
N SER A 249 -15.48 -0.43 -19.03
CA SER A 249 -16.25 0.29 -18.00
C SER A 249 -15.52 1.57 -17.53
N PRO A 250 -15.50 2.67 -18.32
CA PRO A 250 -14.66 3.85 -18.02
C PRO A 250 -15.00 4.63 -16.74
N ASN A 251 -16.13 4.32 -16.09
CA ASN A 251 -16.51 4.91 -14.81
C ASN A 251 -16.16 3.99 -13.61
N ALA A 252 -15.66 2.78 -13.85
CA ALA A 252 -15.21 1.88 -12.80
C ALA A 252 -13.72 2.10 -12.53
N VAL A 253 -13.31 1.81 -11.29
CA VAL A 253 -11.92 1.70 -10.87
C VAL A 253 -11.69 0.22 -10.55
N PRO A 254 -11.27 -0.59 -11.54
CA PRO A 254 -10.88 -1.97 -11.32
C PRO A 254 -9.45 -2.06 -10.78
N LEU A 255 -9.18 -3.13 -10.04
CA LEU A 255 -7.87 -3.61 -9.67
C LEU A 255 -7.92 -5.14 -9.73
N ILE A 256 -7.17 -5.73 -10.66
CA ILE A 256 -6.98 -7.18 -10.76
C ILE A 256 -5.58 -7.50 -10.28
N SER A 257 -5.45 -8.47 -9.37
CA SER A 257 -4.15 -8.92 -8.86
C SER A 257 -4.05 -10.44 -8.96
N TYR A 258 -2.93 -10.94 -9.49
CA TYR A 258 -2.57 -12.35 -9.45
C TYR A 258 -1.50 -12.56 -8.37
N LEU A 259 -1.90 -13.02 -7.18
CA LEU A 259 -1.03 -13.03 -5.99
C LEU A 259 -0.96 -14.41 -5.31
N LYS A 260 -0.05 -14.54 -4.35
CA LYS A 260 0.18 -15.79 -3.62
C LYS A 260 -0.65 -15.83 -2.34
N ASP A 261 -1.58 -16.80 -2.23
CA ASP A 261 -2.35 -17.04 -1.01
C ASP A 261 -1.95 -18.41 -0.43
N GLY A 262 -1.07 -18.38 0.57
CA GLY A 262 -0.44 -19.58 1.13
C GLY A 262 0.31 -20.38 0.06
N GLU A 263 -0.12 -21.62 -0.17
CA GLU A 263 0.46 -22.53 -1.18
C GLU A 263 -0.18 -22.39 -2.56
N ASP A 264 -1.34 -21.74 -2.68
CA ASP A 264 -2.07 -21.58 -3.93
C ASP A 264 -1.74 -20.24 -4.61
N TRP A 265 -2.09 -20.11 -5.88
CA TRP A 265 -2.13 -18.81 -6.56
C TRP A 265 -3.58 -18.39 -6.71
N VAL A 266 -3.87 -17.12 -6.47
CA VAL A 266 -5.21 -16.56 -6.60
C VAL A 266 -5.23 -15.38 -7.56
N ARG A 267 -6.35 -15.24 -8.27
CA ARG A 267 -6.74 -14.00 -8.95
C ARG A 267 -7.76 -13.29 -8.08
N GLU A 268 -7.36 -12.16 -7.54
CA GLU A 268 -8.24 -11.19 -6.92
C GLU A 268 -8.77 -10.23 -7.97
N GLU A 269 -10.05 -9.92 -7.88
CA GLU A 269 -10.73 -8.90 -8.66
C GLU A 269 -11.41 -7.97 -7.68
N TYR A 270 -11.07 -6.70 -7.72
CA TYR A 270 -11.75 -5.62 -7.03
C TYR A 270 -12.25 -4.63 -8.07
N ILE A 271 -13.53 -4.27 -8.03
CA ILE A 271 -14.13 -3.31 -8.94
C ILE A 271 -14.97 -2.33 -8.12
N PHE A 272 -14.48 -1.11 -7.97
CA PHE A 272 -15.26 0.00 -7.46
C PHE A 272 -15.98 0.71 -8.62
N THR A 273 -17.20 1.16 -8.38
CA THR A 273 -17.92 2.08 -9.26
C THR A 273 -18.51 3.18 -8.37
N PRO A 274 -18.07 4.44 -8.49
CA PRO A 274 -18.58 5.53 -7.68
C PRO A 274 -20.06 5.82 -7.99
N ALA A 275 -20.72 6.47 -7.04
CA ALA A 275 -22.01 7.09 -7.29
C ALA A 275 -21.82 8.36 -8.14
N SER A 276 -22.86 8.78 -8.86
CA SER A 276 -22.90 10.12 -9.44
C SER A 276 -23.14 11.17 -8.36
N ASP A 277 -22.51 12.35 -8.51
CA ASP A 277 -22.83 13.53 -7.71
C ASP A 277 -24.33 13.86 -7.76
N THR A 278 -24.90 14.26 -6.63
CA THR A 278 -26.30 14.70 -6.50
C THR A 278 -26.40 16.05 -5.76
N ALA A 279 -27.58 16.68 -5.84
CA ALA A 279 -27.84 17.91 -5.10
C ALA A 279 -27.97 17.65 -3.59
N ASP A 280 -27.72 18.68 -2.78
CA ASP A 280 -27.97 18.66 -1.33
C ASP A 280 -29.41 18.26 -1.01
N GLY A 281 -29.59 17.40 -0.01
CA GLY A 281 -30.88 16.82 0.35
C GLY A 281 -31.37 15.66 -0.52
N GLU A 282 -30.75 15.36 -1.67
CA GLU A 282 -31.08 14.21 -2.52
C GLU A 282 -30.19 13.00 -2.21
N TRP A 283 -30.71 11.79 -2.49
CA TRP A 283 -29.93 10.55 -2.40
C TRP A 283 -29.20 10.29 -3.72
N SER A 284 -27.94 9.91 -3.63
CA SER A 284 -27.14 9.45 -4.77
C SER A 284 -27.72 8.18 -5.39
N ASP A 285 -27.35 7.94 -6.65
CA ASP A 285 -27.36 6.60 -7.24
C ASP A 285 -26.41 5.66 -6.48
N ASN A 286 -26.50 4.36 -6.75
CA ASN A 286 -25.72 3.38 -6.01
C ASN A 286 -24.25 3.38 -6.44
N ALA A 287 -23.35 3.75 -5.53
CA ALA A 287 -21.96 3.29 -5.62
C ALA A 287 -21.93 1.77 -5.41
N ARG A 288 -20.96 1.08 -6.02
CA ARG A 288 -20.84 -0.37 -5.97
C ARG A 288 -19.39 -0.77 -5.71
N VAL A 289 -19.21 -1.79 -4.89
CA VAL A 289 -17.97 -2.59 -4.85
C VAL A 289 -18.35 -4.01 -5.21
N SER A 290 -17.61 -4.62 -6.12
CA SER A 290 -17.62 -6.05 -6.38
C SER A 290 -16.21 -6.55 -6.17
N ALA A 291 -16.00 -7.46 -5.23
CA ALA A 291 -14.72 -8.15 -5.06
C ALA A 291 -14.89 -9.67 -5.09
N LYS A 292 -13.88 -10.36 -5.60
CA LYS A 292 -13.92 -11.80 -5.89
C LYS A 292 -12.51 -12.39 -5.94
N THR A 293 -12.27 -13.42 -5.13
CA THR A 293 -10.99 -14.17 -5.15
C THR A 293 -11.22 -15.56 -5.72
N GLN A 294 -10.40 -15.94 -6.70
CA GLN A 294 -10.46 -17.24 -7.38
C GLN A 294 -9.11 -17.93 -7.33
N ILE A 295 -9.08 -19.23 -7.01
CA ILE A 295 -7.86 -20.04 -7.20
C ILE A 295 -7.57 -20.13 -8.71
N VAL A 296 -6.30 -20.02 -9.08
CA VAL A 296 -5.82 -20.14 -10.46
C VAL A 296 -4.67 -21.15 -10.55
N SER A 297 -4.37 -21.62 -11.76
CA SER A 297 -3.21 -22.47 -12.02
C SER A 297 -1.89 -21.72 -11.86
N ASP A 298 -0.80 -22.46 -11.67
CA ASP A 298 0.60 -21.97 -11.64
C ASP A 298 1.03 -21.18 -12.89
N ASP A 299 0.32 -21.38 -14.00
CA ASP A 299 0.49 -20.65 -15.27
C ASP A 299 -0.57 -19.55 -15.47
N PHE A 300 -1.49 -19.38 -14.53
CA PHE A 300 -2.61 -18.42 -14.54
C PHE A 300 -3.65 -18.58 -15.66
N GLU A 301 -3.50 -19.58 -16.54
CA GLU A 301 -4.38 -19.78 -17.71
C GLU A 301 -5.71 -20.45 -17.34
N GLN A 302 -5.80 -21.10 -16.19
CA GLN A 302 -7.01 -21.77 -15.70
C GLN A 302 -7.49 -21.12 -14.42
N ARG A 303 -8.80 -20.81 -14.37
CA ARG A 303 -9.50 -20.32 -13.18
C ARG A 303 -10.32 -21.46 -12.58
N PHE A 304 -10.16 -21.68 -11.28
CA PHE A 304 -10.83 -22.72 -10.51
C PHE A 304 -11.91 -22.10 -9.61
N ASP A 305 -12.04 -22.64 -8.38
CA ASP A 305 -13.09 -22.27 -7.44
C ASP A 305 -13.01 -20.81 -6.99
N VAL A 306 -14.18 -20.22 -6.73
CA VAL A 306 -14.31 -18.90 -6.12
C VAL A 306 -14.34 -19.11 -4.61
N ILE A 307 -13.29 -18.68 -3.92
CA ILE A 307 -13.15 -18.87 -2.47
C ILE A 307 -13.72 -17.71 -1.67
N TYR A 308 -13.76 -16.51 -2.27
CA TYR A 308 -14.31 -15.30 -1.66
C TYR A 308 -15.14 -14.51 -2.65
N THR A 309 -16.26 -13.94 -2.17
CA THR A 309 -17.01 -12.90 -2.89
C THR A 309 -17.48 -11.84 -1.90
N TYR A 310 -17.43 -10.58 -2.32
CA TYR A 310 -17.93 -9.42 -1.58
C TYR A 310 -18.64 -8.47 -2.53
N ASN A 311 -19.84 -8.01 -2.17
CA ASN A 311 -20.64 -7.12 -2.99
C ASN A 311 -21.26 -6.03 -2.11
N ARG A 312 -20.77 -4.78 -2.19
CA ARG A 312 -21.33 -3.61 -1.49
C ARG A 312 -22.14 -2.75 -2.45
N ARG A 313 -23.25 -2.20 -1.96
CA ARG A 313 -24.01 -1.13 -2.61
C ARG A 313 -24.22 -0.01 -1.61
N SER A 314 -23.70 1.17 -1.92
CA SER A 314 -23.80 2.35 -1.07
C SER A 314 -24.63 3.43 -1.72
N SER A 315 -25.23 4.29 -0.91
CA SER A 315 -25.88 5.51 -1.36
C SER A 315 -25.60 6.62 -0.36
N PHE A 316 -25.32 7.80 -0.87
CA PHE A 316 -24.89 8.95 -0.09
C PHE A 316 -25.94 10.05 -0.15
N LYS A 317 -26.01 10.87 0.90
CA LYS A 317 -26.85 12.07 0.93
C LYS A 317 -26.19 13.12 1.81
N THR A 318 -26.07 14.34 1.28
CA THR A 318 -25.69 15.52 2.05
C THR A 318 -26.94 16.14 2.69
N ILE A 319 -26.78 16.68 3.89
CA ILE A 319 -27.80 17.45 4.61
C ILE A 319 -27.07 18.66 5.24
N GLY A 320 -26.90 19.73 4.47
CA GLY A 320 -26.12 20.89 4.93
C GLY A 320 -24.62 20.56 5.03
N ASP A 321 -24.09 20.55 6.26
CA ASP A 321 -22.70 20.19 6.59
C ASP A 321 -22.55 18.75 7.12
N ALA A 322 -23.64 17.97 7.15
CA ALA A 322 -23.63 16.55 7.48
C ALA A 322 -23.69 15.67 6.22
N SER A 323 -23.08 14.49 6.30
CA SER A 323 -23.21 13.42 5.31
C SER A 323 -23.90 12.20 5.92
N VAL A 324 -24.60 11.45 5.07
CA VAL A 324 -25.25 10.18 5.40
C VAL A 324 -24.89 9.16 4.35
N GLU A 325 -24.33 8.02 4.75
CA GLU A 325 -24.21 6.82 3.92
C GLU A 325 -25.24 5.79 4.38
N VAL A 326 -25.88 5.12 3.43
CA VAL A 326 -26.53 3.83 3.67
C VAL A 326 -25.94 2.79 2.74
N ALA A 327 -25.55 1.66 3.29
CA ALA A 327 -24.88 0.61 2.53
C ALA A 327 -25.46 -0.77 2.85
N TYR A 328 -25.58 -1.62 1.85
CA TYR A 328 -25.81 -3.05 2.03
C TYR A 328 -24.62 -3.81 1.45
N PHE A 329 -24.06 -4.76 2.17
CA PHE A 329 -23.09 -5.70 1.63
C PHE A 329 -23.50 -7.17 1.80
N ASN A 330 -23.04 -7.98 0.86
CA ASN A 330 -23.14 -9.42 0.87
C ASN A 330 -21.74 -10.00 0.59
N GLU A 331 -21.22 -10.71 1.58
CA GLU A 331 -19.94 -11.37 1.65
C GLU A 331 -20.17 -12.89 1.76
N THR A 332 -19.16 -13.72 1.52
CA THR A 332 -19.26 -15.18 1.77
C THR A 332 -19.85 -15.45 3.16
N CYS A 333 -21.02 -16.10 3.21
CA CYS A 333 -21.83 -16.36 4.42
C CYS A 333 -22.43 -15.14 5.17
N ASN A 334 -21.98 -13.91 4.94
CA ASN A 334 -22.29 -12.77 5.78
C ASN A 334 -23.02 -11.67 5.01
N THR A 335 -24.09 -11.11 5.59
CA THR A 335 -24.76 -9.92 5.02
C THR A 335 -24.89 -8.84 6.07
N ALA A 336 -24.68 -7.59 5.66
CA ALA A 336 -24.91 -6.46 6.54
C ALA A 336 -25.60 -5.28 5.87
N ASP A 337 -26.36 -4.55 6.67
CA ASP A 337 -27.07 -3.33 6.33
C ASP A 337 -26.64 -2.23 7.30
N ILE A 338 -26.07 -1.15 6.76
CA ILE A 338 -25.32 -0.11 7.45
C ILE A 338 -26.01 1.23 7.23
N PHE A 339 -26.14 1.99 8.30
CA PHE A 339 -26.42 3.42 8.29
C PHE A 339 -25.25 4.14 8.95
N GLU A 340 -24.71 5.15 8.28
CA GLU A 340 -23.66 6.02 8.81
C GLU A 340 -24.09 7.48 8.65
N TYR A 341 -23.88 8.27 9.70
CA TYR A 341 -24.09 9.71 9.72
C TYR A 341 -22.85 10.38 10.28
N ILE A 342 -22.35 11.42 9.60
CA ILE A 342 -21.21 12.23 10.03
C ILE A 342 -21.66 13.70 10.01
N ALA A 343 -21.67 14.36 11.17
CA ALA A 343 -21.93 15.79 11.26
C ALA A 343 -20.66 16.62 11.03
N ASN A 344 -20.79 17.82 10.46
CA ASN A 344 -19.70 18.78 10.27
C ASN A 344 -18.50 18.18 9.49
N THR A 345 -18.71 17.62 8.30
CA THR A 345 -17.67 16.86 7.56
C THR A 345 -16.42 17.66 7.19
N ASP A 346 -16.48 18.99 7.24
CA ASP A 346 -15.36 19.91 6.98
C ASP A 346 -14.64 20.37 8.27
N ALA A 347 -15.04 19.87 9.44
CA ALA A 347 -14.49 20.26 10.74
C ALA A 347 -13.49 19.22 11.29
N THR A 348 -12.51 19.70 12.07
CA THR A 348 -11.54 18.82 12.76
C THR A 348 -12.21 17.99 13.86
N GLU A 349 -13.25 18.54 14.49
CA GLU A 349 -14.09 17.85 15.46
C GLU A 349 -15.42 17.44 14.80
N THR A 350 -15.78 16.15 14.88
CA THR A 350 -16.97 15.60 14.23
C THR A 350 -17.71 14.59 15.12
N GLU A 351 -19.02 14.52 14.94
CA GLU A 351 -19.88 13.51 15.57
C GLU A 351 -20.29 12.48 14.52
N LYS A 352 -19.92 11.21 14.73
CA LYS A 352 -20.27 10.07 13.88
C LYS A 352 -21.25 9.16 14.61
N VAL A 353 -22.32 8.75 13.92
CA VAL A 353 -23.23 7.67 14.35
C VAL A 353 -23.22 6.59 13.28
N GLU A 354 -22.89 5.36 13.66
CA GLU A 354 -22.81 4.20 12.78
C GLU A 354 -23.69 3.07 13.35
N ILE A 355 -24.57 2.52 12.51
CA ILE A 355 -25.48 1.43 12.87
C ILE A 355 -25.27 0.30 11.87
N THR A 356 -24.77 -0.83 12.35
CA THR A 356 -24.51 -2.02 11.53
C THR A 356 -25.39 -3.17 11.97
N ASN A 357 -26.30 -3.58 11.09
CA ASN A 357 -27.07 -4.82 11.20
C ASN A 357 -26.29 -5.91 10.48
N ASN A 358 -25.89 -6.98 11.16
CA ASN A 358 -25.15 -8.09 10.57
C ASN A 358 -25.94 -9.40 10.75
N ASP A 359 -26.01 -10.22 9.71
CA ASP A 359 -26.54 -11.60 9.71
C ASP A 359 -25.48 -12.53 9.10
N ASP A 360 -24.74 -13.20 9.98
CA ASP A 360 -23.73 -14.19 9.63
C ASP A 360 -24.36 -15.59 9.66
N SER A 361 -24.57 -16.14 8.46
CA SER A 361 -25.17 -17.46 8.27
C SER A 361 -24.20 -18.63 8.42
N CYS A 362 -22.88 -18.38 8.49
CA CYS A 362 -21.88 -19.41 8.76
C CYS A 362 -21.84 -19.81 10.24
N ILE A 363 -22.15 -18.86 11.15
CA ILE A 363 -22.22 -19.11 12.61
C ILE A 363 -23.62 -18.88 13.23
N ASP A 364 -24.64 -18.54 12.41
CA ASP A 364 -26.03 -18.23 12.81
C ASP A 364 -26.12 -17.13 13.88
N ILE A 365 -25.42 -16.03 13.65
CA ILE A 365 -25.41 -14.85 14.53
C ILE A 365 -26.01 -13.64 13.83
N ARG A 366 -27.01 -13.04 14.48
CA ARG A 366 -27.56 -11.73 14.14
C ARG A 366 -27.19 -10.71 15.21
N SER A 367 -26.66 -9.57 14.79
CA SER A 367 -26.29 -8.47 15.69
C SER A 367 -26.73 -7.12 15.11
N LYS A 368 -27.10 -6.20 15.99
CA LYS A 368 -27.27 -4.77 15.68
C LYS A 368 -26.29 -4.03 16.57
N ARG A 369 -25.23 -3.51 15.97
CA ARG A 369 -24.21 -2.69 16.64
C ARG A 369 -24.55 -1.22 16.39
N ILE A 370 -24.60 -0.43 17.44
CA ILE A 370 -24.69 1.04 17.34
C ILE A 370 -23.41 1.61 17.95
N THR A 371 -22.69 2.40 17.16
CA THR A 371 -21.45 3.09 17.54
C THR A 371 -21.67 4.59 17.43
N VAL A 372 -21.30 5.33 18.47
CA VAL A 372 -21.31 6.80 18.47
C VAL A 372 -19.92 7.29 18.83
N SER A 373 -19.39 8.21 18.03
CA SER A 373 -18.03 8.73 18.17
C SER A 373 -18.03 10.26 18.17
N HIS A 374 -17.32 10.83 19.13
CA HIS A 374 -16.98 12.25 19.18
C HIS A 374 -15.48 12.35 18.87
N LEU A 375 -15.18 12.55 17.58
CA LEU A 375 -13.81 12.61 17.10
C LEU A 375 -13.27 14.04 17.28
N THR A 376 -12.06 14.16 17.81
CA THR A 376 -11.29 15.42 17.90
C THR A 376 -10.30 15.60 16.74
N ASN A 377 -10.08 14.54 15.96
CA ASN A 377 -9.42 14.57 14.67
C ASN A 377 -9.97 13.40 13.82
N GLN A 378 -10.65 13.71 12.71
CA GLN A 378 -11.25 12.69 11.83
C GLN A 378 -10.21 11.83 11.11
N ASP A 379 -9.18 12.45 10.52
CA ASP A 379 -8.15 11.74 9.72
C ASP A 379 -7.42 10.65 10.53
N GLN A 380 -7.05 10.98 11.78
CA GLN A 380 -6.37 10.07 12.70
C GLN A 380 -7.33 9.24 13.57
N ASN A 381 -8.66 9.48 13.44
CA ASN A 381 -9.70 8.92 14.30
C ASN A 381 -9.43 9.12 15.81
N LEU A 382 -8.89 10.28 16.19
CA LEU A 382 -8.70 10.63 17.61
C LEU A 382 -10.03 11.06 18.22
N GLY A 383 -10.21 10.80 19.52
CA GLY A 383 -11.40 11.19 20.28
C GLY A 383 -11.91 10.08 21.18
N GLU A 384 -13.21 10.15 21.50
CA GLU A 384 -13.91 9.15 22.30
C GLU A 384 -15.01 8.50 21.46
N SER A 385 -15.30 7.23 21.74
CA SER A 385 -16.45 6.53 21.16
C SER A 385 -17.02 5.51 22.13
N TYR A 386 -18.31 5.21 21.97
CA TYR A 386 -18.94 4.08 22.60
C TYR A 386 -19.67 3.23 21.57
N THR A 387 -19.82 1.95 21.89
CA THR A 387 -20.55 0.99 21.09
C THR A 387 -21.47 0.21 22.02
N TYR A 388 -22.70 -0.03 21.62
CA TYR A 388 -23.57 -1.00 22.28
C TYR A 388 -24.20 -1.95 21.25
N THR A 389 -24.25 -3.23 21.61
CA THR A 389 -24.78 -4.28 20.74
C THR A 389 -26.13 -4.75 21.28
N LEU A 390 -27.15 -4.76 20.43
CA LEU A 390 -28.48 -5.21 20.79
C LEU A 390 -28.67 -6.69 20.47
N ARG A 391 -29.43 -7.38 21.33
CA ARG A 391 -29.75 -8.80 21.20
C ARG A 391 -30.79 -9.02 20.11
N TYR A 392 -30.60 -10.05 19.31
CA TYR A 392 -31.64 -10.57 18.43
C TYR A 392 -32.44 -11.66 19.16
N ASP A 393 -33.77 -11.52 19.19
CA ASP A 393 -34.68 -12.53 19.72
C ASP A 393 -35.17 -13.40 18.56
N ASN A 394 -34.67 -14.64 18.50
CA ASN A 394 -35.02 -15.61 17.46
C ASN A 394 -36.48 -16.11 17.52
N ASP A 395 -37.11 -16.10 18.71
CA ASP A 395 -38.52 -16.50 18.85
C ASP A 395 -39.46 -15.37 18.40
N ALA A 396 -39.06 -14.11 18.63
CA ALA A 396 -39.77 -12.92 18.14
C ALA A 396 -39.46 -12.59 16.67
N GLY A 397 -38.30 -13.00 16.15
CA GLY A 397 -37.81 -12.65 14.81
C GLY A 397 -37.40 -11.18 14.67
N ALA A 398 -36.92 -10.55 15.76
CA ALA A 398 -36.68 -9.12 15.84
C ALA A 398 -35.54 -8.77 16.82
N PHE A 399 -34.97 -7.58 16.68
CA PHE A 399 -34.08 -7.04 17.73
C PHE A 399 -34.88 -6.59 18.96
N THR A 400 -34.32 -6.76 20.15
CA THR A 400 -34.98 -6.39 21.42
C THR A 400 -35.31 -4.90 21.52
N GLN A 401 -34.55 -4.06 20.82
CA GLN A 401 -34.78 -2.63 20.67
C GLN A 401 -34.49 -2.17 19.23
N PHE A 402 -35.07 -1.04 18.85
CA PHE A 402 -34.85 -0.36 17.57
C PHE A 402 -34.95 -1.26 16.32
N ASP A 403 -35.86 -2.24 16.33
CA ASP A 403 -36.04 -3.19 15.22
C ASP A 403 -36.38 -2.51 13.88
N TYR A 404 -36.90 -1.28 13.90
CA TYR A 404 -37.19 -0.50 12.69
C TYR A 404 -35.95 0.03 11.95
N MET A 405 -34.79 0.10 12.64
CA MET A 405 -33.52 0.59 12.10
C MET A 405 -32.86 -0.50 11.24
N LYS A 406 -33.47 -0.82 10.10
CA LYS A 406 -33.04 -1.84 9.16
C LYS A 406 -33.57 -1.61 7.75
N ASP A 407 -32.98 -2.33 6.82
CA ASP A 407 -33.19 -2.24 5.38
C ASP A 407 -32.85 -0.83 4.87
N PHE A 408 -31.82 -0.20 5.45
CA PHE A 408 -31.43 1.19 5.23
C PHE A 408 -31.16 1.48 3.75
N GLN A 409 -30.45 0.59 3.05
CA GLN A 409 -30.16 0.74 1.63
C GLN A 409 -31.45 0.68 0.78
N GLU A 410 -32.31 -0.30 1.03
CA GLU A 410 -33.54 -0.52 0.26
C GLU A 410 -34.58 0.59 0.51
N ARG A 411 -34.66 1.08 1.75
CA ARG A 411 -35.65 2.05 2.22
C ARG A 411 -35.11 3.47 2.35
N LYS A 412 -33.97 3.79 1.73
CA LYS A 412 -33.24 5.08 1.89
C LYS A 412 -34.13 6.32 1.80
N THR A 413 -35.10 6.33 0.88
CA THR A 413 -36.04 7.45 0.67
C THR A 413 -37.16 7.58 1.73
N GLU A 414 -37.35 6.56 2.57
CA GLU A 414 -38.36 6.50 3.64
C GLU A 414 -37.76 6.74 5.04
N LEU A 415 -36.42 6.77 5.16
CA LEU A 415 -35.74 6.89 6.45
C LEU A 415 -36.02 8.24 7.12
N ASN A 416 -36.38 8.18 8.41
CA ASN A 416 -36.46 9.36 9.27
C ASN A 416 -35.15 9.48 10.05
N ILE A 417 -34.19 10.19 9.45
CA ILE A 417 -32.82 10.34 9.95
C ILE A 417 -32.82 10.94 11.36
N ASP A 418 -33.58 12.01 11.62
CA ASP A 418 -33.71 12.63 12.95
C ASP A 418 -34.15 11.63 14.03
N SER A 419 -35.06 10.71 13.70
CA SER A 419 -35.53 9.68 14.65
C SER A 419 -34.50 8.58 14.85
N ILE A 420 -33.82 8.16 13.78
CA ILE A 420 -32.72 7.18 13.85
C ILE A 420 -31.61 7.70 14.77
N LEU A 421 -31.20 8.96 14.59
CA LEU A 421 -30.16 9.58 15.41
C LEU A 421 -30.61 9.71 16.87
N ALA A 422 -31.82 10.24 17.13
CA ALA A 422 -32.32 10.44 18.50
C ALA A 422 -32.50 9.14 19.29
N ASP A 423 -32.86 8.04 18.63
CA ASP A 423 -32.91 6.72 19.27
C ASP A 423 -31.50 6.10 19.40
N ALA A 424 -30.61 6.27 18.41
CA ALA A 424 -29.25 5.73 18.46
C ALA A 424 -28.38 6.38 19.55
N THR A 425 -28.57 7.67 19.84
CA THR A 425 -27.92 8.40 20.94
C THR A 425 -28.74 8.42 22.23
N SER A 426 -29.83 7.65 22.33
CA SER A 426 -30.66 7.58 23.55
C SER A 426 -29.96 6.90 24.74
N TYR A 427 -28.82 6.23 24.49
CA TYR A 427 -27.89 5.70 25.47
C TYR A 427 -26.52 6.30 25.23
N GLU A 428 -25.90 6.86 26.28
CA GLU A 428 -24.54 7.40 26.24
C GLU A 428 -23.65 6.60 27.20
N PHE A 429 -22.41 6.32 26.79
CA PHE A 429 -21.41 5.68 27.66
C PHE A 429 -20.05 6.38 27.51
N SER A 430 -19.34 6.60 28.62
CA SER A 430 -17.99 7.19 28.62
C SER A 430 -16.98 6.29 29.32
N MET A 431 -15.74 6.30 28.83
CA MET A 431 -14.59 5.64 29.49
C MET A 431 -14.37 6.18 30.91
N SER A 432 -14.77 7.43 31.17
CA SER A 432 -14.60 8.12 32.46
C SER A 432 -15.58 7.68 33.56
N GLU A 433 -16.65 6.98 33.21
CA GLU A 433 -17.66 6.48 34.15
C GLU A 433 -17.52 4.97 34.37
N GLU A 434 -17.90 4.47 35.55
CA GLU A 434 -17.99 3.04 35.85
C GLU A 434 -19.45 2.57 35.80
N TYR A 435 -19.69 1.47 35.07
CA TYR A 435 -21.01 0.86 34.94
C TYR A 435 -21.05 -0.52 35.60
N ASP A 436 -22.20 -0.87 36.19
CA ASP A 436 -22.46 -2.22 36.66
C ASP A 436 -22.68 -3.17 35.46
N ALA A 437 -21.74 -4.10 35.28
CA ALA A 437 -21.71 -4.99 34.13
C ALA A 437 -22.95 -5.88 34.04
N ALA A 438 -23.47 -6.35 35.19
CA ALA A 438 -24.68 -7.16 35.25
C ALA A 438 -25.90 -6.37 34.74
N THR A 439 -26.10 -5.13 35.22
CA THR A 439 -27.20 -4.25 34.78
C THR A 439 -27.12 -3.91 33.28
N LEU A 440 -25.94 -3.58 32.75
CA LEU A 440 -25.77 -3.34 31.30
C LEU A 440 -26.21 -4.56 30.48
N LEU A 441 -25.81 -5.75 30.90
CA LEU A 441 -26.08 -7.01 30.23
C LEU A 441 -27.48 -7.59 30.52
N GLU A 442 -28.35 -6.88 31.24
CA GLU A 442 -29.80 -7.12 31.18
C GLU A 442 -30.38 -6.63 29.84
N THR A 443 -29.84 -5.53 29.30
CA THR A 443 -30.36 -4.84 28.10
C THR A 443 -29.55 -5.16 26.84
N PHE A 444 -28.22 -5.15 26.95
CA PHE A 444 -27.32 -5.24 25.80
C PHE A 444 -26.65 -6.63 25.69
N ALA A 445 -26.24 -7.00 24.48
CA ALA A 445 -25.34 -8.15 24.25
C ALA A 445 -23.91 -7.81 24.69
N SER A 446 -23.46 -6.59 24.41
CA SER A 446 -22.21 -6.01 24.88
C SER A 446 -22.28 -4.49 24.91
N VAL A 447 -21.40 -3.87 25.69
CA VAL A 447 -21.11 -2.42 25.64
C VAL A 447 -19.60 -2.23 25.61
N GLU A 448 -19.09 -1.37 24.74
CA GLU A 448 -17.69 -0.97 24.65
C GLU A 448 -17.59 0.55 24.78
N THR A 449 -16.56 1.01 25.49
CA THR A 449 -16.11 2.41 25.46
C THR A 449 -14.67 2.43 25.00
N ARG A 450 -14.30 3.36 24.12
CA ARG A 450 -12.98 3.48 23.50
C ARG A 450 -12.49 4.92 23.49
N THR A 451 -11.21 5.13 23.79
CA THR A 451 -10.53 6.43 23.69
C THR A 451 -9.27 6.27 22.86
N ARG A 452 -9.07 7.17 21.88
CA ARG A 452 -7.89 7.17 21.01
C ARG A 452 -7.26 8.56 21.02
N VAL A 453 -6.03 8.64 21.52
CA VAL A 453 -5.34 9.91 21.82
C VAL A 453 -3.86 9.83 21.49
N MET A 454 -3.23 10.99 21.29
CA MET A 454 -1.76 11.08 21.23
C MET A 454 -1.21 11.28 22.65
N ASP A 455 -0.29 10.42 23.07
CA ASP A 455 0.56 10.62 24.27
C ASP A 455 2.00 10.90 23.83
N GLY A 456 2.34 12.19 23.75
CA GLY A 456 3.54 12.63 23.05
C GLY A 456 3.44 12.35 21.54
N GLU A 457 4.39 11.57 21.02
CA GLU A 457 4.42 11.11 19.63
C GLU A 457 3.75 9.73 19.44
N ASN A 458 3.35 9.06 20.54
CA ASN A 458 2.73 7.73 20.50
C ASN A 458 1.22 7.85 20.34
N LEU A 459 0.63 6.99 19.50
CA LEU A 459 -0.81 6.83 19.41
C LEU A 459 -1.28 5.77 20.40
N VAL A 460 -2.09 6.16 21.39
CA VAL A 460 -2.65 5.27 22.41
C VAL A 460 -4.14 5.06 22.16
N ASP A 461 -4.52 3.80 21.95
CA ASP A 461 -5.89 3.36 21.71
C ASP A 461 -6.31 2.42 22.84
N THR A 462 -7.23 2.86 23.70
CA THR A 462 -7.71 2.10 24.86
C THR A 462 -9.17 1.73 24.69
N GLN A 463 -9.48 0.44 24.81
CA GLN A 463 -10.81 -0.15 24.76
C GLN A 463 -11.17 -0.76 26.12
N ARG A 464 -12.42 -0.63 26.52
CA ARG A 464 -13.03 -1.29 27.68
C ARG A 464 -14.32 -1.95 27.25
N VAL A 465 -14.45 -3.25 27.46
CA VAL A 465 -15.56 -4.04 26.91
C VAL A 465 -16.29 -4.81 28.02
N TYR A 466 -17.60 -4.61 28.10
CA TYR A 466 -18.53 -5.31 28.96
C TYR A 466 -19.21 -6.44 28.18
N THR A 467 -18.75 -7.68 28.35
CA THR A 467 -19.35 -8.91 27.79
C THR A 467 -19.70 -9.95 28.86
N SER A 468 -19.18 -9.79 30.08
CA SER A 468 -19.45 -10.65 31.23
C SER A 468 -20.11 -9.85 32.36
N PRO A 469 -21.09 -10.41 33.09
CA PRO A 469 -21.69 -9.74 34.26
C PRO A 469 -20.71 -9.61 35.44
N GLU A 470 -19.55 -10.26 35.38
CA GLU A 470 -18.51 -10.18 36.43
C GLU A 470 -17.66 -8.89 36.35
N GLY A 471 -17.65 -8.22 35.19
CA GLY A 471 -16.94 -6.96 34.98
C GLY A 471 -16.45 -6.79 33.53
N PRO A 472 -15.84 -5.63 33.20
CA PRO A 472 -15.25 -5.39 31.90
C PRO A 472 -13.85 -5.99 31.78
N THR A 473 -13.47 -6.39 30.57
CA THR A 473 -12.07 -6.54 30.16
C THR A 473 -11.56 -5.24 29.53
N TRP A 474 -10.24 -5.06 29.50
CA TRP A 474 -9.60 -3.90 28.89
C TRP A 474 -8.49 -4.32 27.94
N ARG A 475 -8.27 -3.50 26.91
CA ARG A 475 -7.17 -3.62 25.95
C ARG A 475 -6.62 -2.25 25.63
N ARG A 476 -5.30 -2.09 25.61
CA ARG A 476 -4.60 -0.87 25.20
C ARG A 476 -3.60 -1.24 24.11
N LYS A 477 -3.65 -0.56 22.97
CA LYS A 477 -2.61 -0.59 21.94
C LYS A 477 -1.88 0.74 21.93
N THR A 478 -0.56 0.70 22.11
CA THR A 478 0.34 1.84 21.92
C THR A 478 1.07 1.63 20.61
N THR A 479 0.93 2.56 19.66
CA THR A 479 1.65 2.54 18.37
C THR A 479 2.71 3.63 18.38
N PHE A 480 3.94 3.27 18.06
CA PHE A 480 5.11 4.15 18.12
C PHE A 480 5.38 4.79 16.73
N PRO A 481 6.17 5.89 16.66
CA PRO A 481 6.46 6.57 15.40
C PRO A 481 7.17 5.74 14.33
N ASP A 482 7.82 4.62 14.70
CA ASP A 482 8.46 3.67 13.79
C ASP A 482 7.49 2.61 13.22
N GLY A 483 6.18 2.72 13.51
CA GLY A 483 5.14 1.80 13.09
C GLY A 483 5.02 0.54 13.96
N THR A 484 5.94 0.30 14.90
CA THR A 484 5.83 -0.81 15.86
C THR A 484 4.72 -0.55 16.87
N SER A 485 4.24 -1.60 17.56
CA SER A 485 3.21 -1.43 18.58
C SER A 485 3.27 -2.44 19.70
N GLU A 486 2.98 -1.97 20.91
CA GLU A 486 2.78 -2.76 22.11
C GLU A 486 1.27 -2.94 22.37
N VAL A 487 0.85 -4.10 22.85
CA VAL A 487 -0.56 -4.39 23.19
C VAL A 487 -0.63 -4.98 24.59
N GLU A 488 -1.32 -4.26 25.47
CA GLU A 488 -1.54 -4.65 26.85
C GLU A 488 -3.02 -4.98 27.09
N CYS A 489 -3.27 -5.94 27.97
CA CYS A 489 -4.61 -6.35 28.41
C CYS A 489 -4.72 -6.25 29.93
N LYS A 490 -5.97 -6.31 30.41
CA LYS A 490 -6.31 -6.46 31.82
C LYS A 490 -7.64 -7.18 31.94
N ASP A 491 -7.64 -8.32 32.60
CA ASP A 491 -8.81 -9.17 32.72
C ASP A 491 -9.78 -8.70 33.82
N ILE A 492 -10.91 -9.41 33.93
CA ILE A 492 -11.99 -9.08 34.86
C ILE A 492 -11.49 -9.10 36.30
N GLY A 493 -11.55 -7.92 36.95
CA GLY A 493 -11.15 -7.74 38.35
C GLY A 493 -9.65 -7.49 38.57
N GLU A 494 -8.84 -7.49 37.52
CA GLU A 494 -7.43 -7.13 37.60
C GLU A 494 -7.23 -5.60 37.65
N THR A 495 -6.08 -5.17 38.20
CA THR A 495 -5.74 -3.74 38.38
C THR A 495 -4.51 -3.30 37.60
N GLU A 496 -3.59 -4.20 37.33
CA GLU A 496 -2.36 -3.94 36.57
C GLU A 496 -2.57 -4.27 35.09
N TRP A 497 -1.73 -3.73 34.21
CA TRP A 497 -1.67 -4.12 32.80
C TRP A 497 -0.61 -5.20 32.61
N SER A 498 -0.86 -6.14 31.69
CA SER A 498 0.11 -7.13 31.22
C SER A 498 0.10 -7.24 29.70
N GLU A 499 1.05 -7.93 29.10
CA GLU A 499 0.90 -8.43 27.72
C GLU A 499 -0.42 -9.23 27.61
N CYS A 500 -1.09 -9.14 26.46
CA CYS A 500 -2.26 -9.99 26.15
C CYS A 500 -1.79 -11.42 25.83
N GLU A 501 -2.47 -12.44 26.38
CA GLU A 501 -2.27 -13.87 26.02
C GLU A 501 -2.92 -14.26 24.67
#